data_AF-A0A1M3DES1-F1
#
_entry.id   AF-A0A1M3DES1-F1
#
_cell.length_a   1.000
_cell.length_b   1.000
_cell.length_c   1.000
_cell.angle_alpha   90.00
_cell.angle_beta   90.00
_cell.angle_gamma   90.00
#
_symmetry.space_group_name_H-M   'P 1'
#
loop_
_entity.id
_entity.type
_entity.pdbx_description
1 polymer ?
#
loop_
_entity_poly.entity_id
_entity_poly.type
_entity_poly.pdbx_seq_one_letter_code
_entity_poly.pdbx_strand_id
1 'polypeptide(L)'
;MDLSYISARLSSGEYEATVEEIIAARGEGLFIQEMRDAFDSDIGDARVALMVVKLTKSIIVTTNYDRVLENALAIQGETAAEMVTPAEDNARIIRAQSNGQRALLKLHGDIRTPSSYVLSKAQYDASYGGGLPDMKLSLPRKLRHIFEHGSLLFLGCSLIGDRTLRVFESLVAEAGLPNVPRHFAVLEAPPTEAELVARNAYLASLSIDAIWYPNGSHEYLPLILSELLEQLSLSV
;
A
#
# COMPACT_ATOMS: atom_id res chain seq x y z
N MET A 1 -8.83 -10.02 -26.89
CA MET A 1 -9.88 -9.95 -25.85
C MET A 1 -10.76 -8.74 -26.12
N ASP A 2 -12.06 -8.88 -25.89
CA ASP A 2 -13.01 -7.78 -25.97
C ASP A 2 -12.83 -6.83 -24.77
N LEU A 3 -12.78 -5.52 -25.02
CA LEU A 3 -12.65 -4.49 -23.98
C LEU A 3 -13.89 -4.43 -23.08
N SER A 4 -15.06 -4.75 -23.61
CA SER A 4 -16.30 -4.78 -22.81
C SER A 4 -16.26 -5.88 -21.75
N TYR A 5 -15.74 -7.06 -22.13
CA TYR A 5 -15.52 -8.20 -21.23
C TYR A 5 -14.52 -7.88 -20.12
N ILE A 6 -13.36 -7.32 -20.47
CA ILE A 6 -12.35 -6.92 -19.47
C ILE A 6 -12.93 -5.88 -18.50
N SER A 7 -13.60 -4.85 -19.02
CA SER A 7 -14.16 -3.78 -18.19
C SER A 7 -15.21 -4.29 -17.20
N ALA A 8 -16.04 -5.25 -17.62
CA ALA A 8 -17.01 -5.89 -16.73
C ALA A 8 -16.33 -6.65 -15.59
N ARG A 9 -15.27 -7.43 -15.87
CA ARG A 9 -14.52 -8.17 -14.84
C ARG A 9 -13.80 -7.25 -13.86
N LEU A 10 -13.19 -6.16 -14.35
CA LEU A 10 -12.56 -5.15 -13.49
C LEU A 10 -13.59 -4.49 -12.56
N SER A 11 -14.78 -4.17 -13.08
CA SER A 11 -15.88 -3.60 -12.28
C SER A 11 -16.38 -4.57 -11.20
N SER A 12 -16.28 -5.88 -11.43
CA SER A 12 -16.58 -6.94 -10.46
C SER A 12 -15.43 -7.23 -9.48
N GLY A 13 -14.31 -6.51 -9.57
CA GLY A 13 -13.14 -6.70 -8.70
C GLY A 13 -12.27 -7.91 -9.05
N GLU A 14 -12.45 -8.52 -10.23
CA GLU A 14 -11.69 -9.70 -10.65
C GLU A 14 -10.30 -9.34 -11.22
N TYR A 15 -9.57 -8.45 -10.55
CA TYR A 15 -8.31 -7.89 -11.04
C TYR A 15 -7.24 -8.96 -11.27
N GLU A 16 -6.97 -9.79 -10.26
CA GLU A 16 -5.87 -10.77 -10.28
C GLU A 16 -6.02 -11.81 -11.41
N ALA A 17 -7.24 -12.31 -11.61
CA ALA A 17 -7.55 -13.30 -12.63
C ALA A 17 -7.63 -12.68 -14.04
N THR A 18 -8.07 -11.43 -14.14
CA THR A 18 -8.07 -10.69 -15.41
C THR A 18 -6.64 -10.41 -15.87
N VAL A 19 -5.75 -10.00 -14.96
CA VAL A 19 -4.32 -9.83 -15.24
C VAL A 19 -3.68 -11.13 -15.72
N GLU A 20 -3.95 -12.25 -15.05
CA GLU A 20 -3.42 -13.56 -15.45
C GLU A 20 -3.87 -13.96 -16.87
N GLU A 21 -5.14 -13.72 -17.21
CA GLU A 21 -5.67 -13.94 -18.57
C GLU A 21 -4.97 -13.04 -19.61
N ILE A 22 -4.74 -11.76 -19.29
CA ILE A 22 -4.04 -10.81 -20.17
C ILE A 22 -2.61 -11.26 -20.44
N ILE A 23 -1.87 -11.66 -19.39
CA ILE A 23 -0.50 -12.16 -19.52
C ILE A 23 -0.47 -13.41 -20.39
N ALA A 24 -1.38 -14.36 -20.15
CA ALA A 24 -1.47 -15.60 -20.94
C ALA A 24 -1.78 -15.35 -22.42
N ALA A 25 -2.62 -14.36 -22.72
CA ALA A 25 -3.02 -14.04 -24.09
C ALA A 25 -2.01 -13.19 -24.87
N ARG A 26 -1.32 -12.25 -24.21
CA ARG A 26 -0.42 -11.28 -24.85
C ARG A 26 1.06 -11.66 -24.77
N GLY A 27 1.40 -12.56 -23.83
CA GLY A 27 2.77 -12.89 -23.49
C GLY A 27 3.34 -11.94 -22.44
N GLU A 28 4.12 -12.53 -21.52
CA GLU A 28 4.71 -11.83 -20.38
C GLU A 28 5.61 -10.65 -20.79
N GLY A 29 6.42 -10.81 -21.84
CA GLY A 29 7.33 -9.76 -22.29
C GLY A 29 6.63 -8.49 -22.76
N LEU A 30 5.54 -8.63 -23.53
CA LEU A 30 4.74 -7.48 -23.99
C LEU A 30 4.04 -6.81 -22.81
N PHE A 31 3.46 -7.59 -21.91
CA PHE A 31 2.80 -7.05 -20.72
C PHE A 31 3.77 -6.26 -19.82
N ILE A 32 4.99 -6.77 -19.60
CA ILE A 32 6.03 -6.07 -18.83
C ILE A 32 6.39 -4.73 -19.49
N GLN A 33 6.47 -4.69 -20.82
CA GLN A 33 6.73 -3.46 -21.55
C GLN A 33 5.58 -2.46 -21.35
N GLU A 34 4.32 -2.89 -21.52
CA GLU A 34 3.14 -2.04 -21.30
C GLU A 34 3.07 -1.51 -19.86
N MET A 35 3.44 -2.32 -18.86
CA MET A 35 3.55 -1.87 -17.47
C MET A 35 4.58 -0.74 -17.33
N ARG A 36 5.77 -0.89 -17.93
CA ARG A 36 6.82 0.15 -17.87
C ARG A 36 6.39 1.42 -18.57
N ASP A 37 5.78 1.30 -19.74
CA ASP A 37 5.29 2.45 -20.50
C ASP A 37 4.22 3.22 -19.71
N ALA A 38 3.42 2.53 -18.90
CA ALA A 38 2.38 3.13 -18.08
C ALA A 38 2.88 3.72 -16.73
N PHE A 39 3.89 3.11 -16.09
CA PHE A 39 4.26 3.42 -14.70
C PHE A 39 5.72 3.86 -14.48
N ASP A 40 6.61 3.78 -15.48
CA ASP A 40 8.01 4.23 -15.39
C ASP A 40 8.21 5.61 -16.06
N SER A 41 7.17 6.42 -16.14
CA SER A 41 7.24 7.79 -16.65
C SER A 41 7.79 8.78 -15.61
N ASP A 42 8.41 9.86 -16.09
CA ASP A 42 8.82 10.97 -15.24
C ASP A 42 7.62 11.58 -14.47
N ILE A 43 7.86 11.92 -13.21
CA ILE A 43 6.83 12.42 -12.32
C ILE A 43 6.63 13.91 -12.58
N GLY A 44 5.42 14.29 -13.01
CA GLY A 44 5.04 15.69 -13.21
C GLY A 44 4.81 16.48 -11.91
N ASP A 45 4.16 15.87 -10.91
CA ASP A 45 3.90 16.48 -9.60
C ASP A 45 4.23 15.51 -8.46
N ALA A 46 5.29 15.82 -7.70
CA ALA A 46 5.74 15.05 -6.55
C ALA A 46 5.29 15.65 -5.19
N ARG A 47 4.44 16.67 -5.19
CA ARG A 47 4.09 17.44 -3.98
C ARG A 47 3.54 16.55 -2.86
N VAL A 48 2.54 15.73 -3.15
CA VAL A 48 1.94 14.83 -2.13
C VAL A 48 2.96 13.80 -1.66
N ALA A 49 3.75 13.23 -2.57
CA ALA A 49 4.79 12.27 -2.22
C ALA A 49 5.86 12.89 -1.29
N LEU A 50 6.26 14.14 -1.54
CA LEU A 50 7.16 14.89 -0.66
C LEU A 50 6.56 15.11 0.73
N MET A 51 5.25 15.37 0.81
CA MET A 51 4.56 15.52 2.10
C MET A 51 4.53 14.19 2.86
N VAL A 52 4.22 13.08 2.19
CA VAL A 52 4.27 11.73 2.76
C VAL A 52 5.67 11.44 3.32
N VAL A 53 6.70 11.64 2.49
CA VAL A 53 8.10 11.40 2.88
C VAL A 53 8.49 12.21 4.12
N LYS A 54 8.09 13.50 4.20
CA LYS A 54 8.36 14.35 5.37
C LYS A 54 7.61 13.90 6.63
N LEU A 55 6.40 13.34 6.48
CA LEU A 55 5.57 12.90 7.59
C LEU A 55 6.11 11.60 8.22
N THR A 56 6.63 10.69 7.40
CA THR A 56 7.08 9.36 7.82
C THR A 56 8.57 9.32 8.12
N LYS A 57 8.95 9.12 9.39
CA LYS A 57 10.37 9.08 9.79
C LYS A 57 11.04 7.71 9.70
N SER A 58 10.27 6.61 9.68
CA SER A 58 10.81 5.25 9.82
C SER A 58 10.57 4.35 8.62
N ILE A 59 9.32 3.98 8.33
CA ILE A 59 8.99 3.07 7.21
C ILE A 59 7.90 3.71 6.38
N ILE A 60 8.07 3.65 5.06
CA ILE A 60 7.02 3.89 4.08
C ILE A 60 6.70 2.54 3.43
N VAL A 61 5.42 2.18 3.38
CA VAL A 61 4.95 0.95 2.75
C VAL A 61 4.05 1.33 1.58
N THR A 62 4.23 0.70 0.43
CA THR A 62 3.41 0.94 -0.76
C THR A 62 3.16 -0.35 -1.53
N THR A 63 2.01 -0.42 -2.18
CA THR A 63 1.68 -1.42 -3.20
C THR A 63 1.99 -0.92 -4.62
N ASN A 64 2.38 0.35 -4.77
CA ASN A 64 2.66 0.94 -6.07
C ASN A 64 3.99 0.45 -6.65
N TYR A 65 4.03 0.28 -7.97
CA TYR A 65 5.22 -0.13 -8.70
C TYR A 65 6.09 1.05 -9.14
N ASP A 66 5.47 2.21 -9.37
CA ASP A 66 6.10 3.45 -9.84
C ASP A 66 7.19 3.96 -8.88
N ARG A 67 7.92 4.99 -9.30
CA ARG A 67 9.09 5.52 -8.57
C ARG A 67 8.80 6.83 -7.82
N VAL A 68 7.52 7.09 -7.52
CA VAL A 68 7.11 8.40 -6.98
C VAL A 68 7.73 8.70 -5.63
N LEU A 69 7.74 7.72 -4.74
CA LEU A 69 8.28 7.87 -3.38
C LEU A 69 9.81 7.89 -3.38
N GLU A 70 10.46 7.13 -4.25
CA GLU A 70 11.92 7.10 -4.43
C GLU A 70 12.44 8.45 -4.89
N ASN A 71 11.78 9.06 -5.87
CA ASN A 71 12.16 10.37 -6.36
C ASN A 71 11.90 11.45 -5.30
N ALA A 72 10.81 11.35 -4.53
CA ALA A 72 10.55 12.25 -3.40
C ALA A 72 11.61 12.14 -2.28
N LEU A 73 12.06 10.92 -1.97
CA LEU A 73 13.17 10.67 -1.03
C LEU A 73 14.47 11.29 -1.53
N ALA A 74 14.79 11.11 -2.82
CA ALA A 74 15.97 11.70 -3.43
C ALA A 74 15.95 13.24 -3.40
N ILE A 75 14.78 13.86 -3.64
CA ILE A 75 14.60 15.32 -3.54
C ILE A 75 14.83 15.82 -2.10
N GLN A 76 14.47 15.04 -1.08
CA GLN A 76 14.77 15.35 0.33
C GLN A 76 16.24 15.12 0.71
N GLY A 77 17.09 14.65 -0.21
CA GLY A 77 18.48 14.29 0.08
C GLY A 77 18.65 12.95 0.79
N GLU A 78 17.59 12.15 0.88
CA GLU A 78 17.59 10.85 1.55
C GLU A 78 17.86 9.70 0.58
N THR A 79 19.04 9.72 -0.05
CA THR A 79 19.45 8.66 -1.00
C THR A 79 19.82 7.34 -0.33
N ALA A 80 19.85 7.29 1.00
CA ALA A 80 20.23 6.13 1.80
C ALA A 80 19.02 5.32 2.31
N ALA A 81 17.81 5.59 1.82
CA ALA A 81 16.64 4.81 2.20
C ALA A 81 16.79 3.35 1.76
N GLU A 82 16.54 2.41 2.67
CA GLU A 82 16.62 0.98 2.39
C GLU A 82 15.42 0.56 1.54
N MET A 83 15.66 0.20 0.28
CA MET A 83 14.64 -0.30 -0.63
C MET A 83 14.42 -1.79 -0.42
N VAL A 84 13.19 -2.20 -0.13
CA VAL A 84 12.80 -3.59 0.13
C VAL A 84 11.62 -4.00 -0.74
N THR A 85 11.69 -5.20 -1.30
CA THR A 85 10.72 -5.80 -2.22
C THR A 85 10.09 -7.07 -1.61
N PRO A 86 9.12 -7.72 -2.29
CA PRO A 86 8.34 -8.82 -1.70
C PRO A 86 9.17 -10.06 -1.36
N ALA A 87 10.21 -10.36 -2.13
CA ALA A 87 11.02 -11.57 -1.97
C ALA A 87 12.06 -11.48 -0.85
N GLU A 88 12.41 -10.27 -0.42
CA GLU A 88 13.54 -10.04 0.50
C GLU A 88 13.15 -10.32 1.96
N ASP A 89 14.09 -10.41 2.90
CA ASP A 89 13.78 -10.67 4.32
C ASP A 89 13.57 -9.38 5.13
N ASN A 90 12.85 -9.49 6.25
CA ASN A 90 12.60 -8.41 7.21
C ASN A 90 13.88 -7.87 7.86
N ALA A 91 14.98 -8.62 7.87
CA ALA A 91 16.25 -8.17 8.43
C ALA A 91 16.70 -6.80 7.89
N ARG A 92 16.43 -6.50 6.62
CA ARG A 92 16.77 -5.20 6.00
C ARG A 92 15.96 -4.05 6.62
N ILE A 93 14.65 -4.26 6.83
CA ILE A 93 13.74 -3.29 7.46
C ILE A 93 14.13 -3.08 8.92
N ILE A 94 14.32 -4.18 9.67
CA ILE A 94 14.70 -4.14 11.08
C ILE A 94 16.03 -3.42 11.28
N ARG A 95 17.01 -3.68 10.41
CA ARG A 95 18.30 -2.99 10.41
C ARG A 95 18.15 -1.50 10.14
N ALA A 96 17.37 -1.12 9.12
CA ALA A 96 17.12 0.28 8.80
C ALA A 96 16.52 1.02 10.00
N GLN A 97 15.48 0.44 10.62
CA GLN A 97 14.87 1.00 11.84
C GLN A 97 15.88 1.14 12.99
N SER A 98 16.69 0.09 13.24
CA SER A 98 17.68 0.08 14.32
C SER A 98 18.77 1.14 14.14
N ASN A 99 19.09 1.48 12.89
CA ASN A 99 20.08 2.50 12.53
C ASN A 99 19.49 3.92 12.41
N GLY A 100 18.20 4.10 12.69
CA GLY A 100 17.50 5.37 12.46
C GLY A 100 17.40 5.74 10.97
N GLN A 101 17.55 4.78 10.07
CA GLN A 101 17.42 4.95 8.62
C GLN A 101 15.99 4.65 8.18
N ARG A 102 15.52 5.39 7.18
CA ARG A 102 14.21 5.12 6.57
C ARG A 102 14.25 3.88 5.69
N ALA A 103 13.17 3.10 5.69
CA ALA A 103 12.95 2.03 4.71
C ALA A 103 11.74 2.34 3.82
N LEU A 104 11.84 1.99 2.54
CA LEU A 104 10.71 1.99 1.61
C LEU A 104 10.43 0.55 1.18
N LEU A 105 9.31 0.01 1.63
CA LEU A 105 8.84 -1.34 1.32
C LEU A 105 7.80 -1.29 0.20
N LYS A 106 8.14 -1.88 -0.95
CA LYS A 106 7.22 -2.05 -2.08
C LYS A 106 6.68 -3.47 -2.08
N LEU A 107 5.46 -3.64 -1.57
CA LEU A 107 4.82 -4.93 -1.31
C LEU A 107 4.46 -5.72 -2.57
N HIS A 108 4.31 -5.04 -3.71
CA HIS A 108 3.99 -5.73 -4.96
C HIS A 108 5.11 -5.64 -5.99
N GLY A 109 6.28 -5.08 -5.63
CA GLY A 109 7.45 -5.03 -6.49
C GLY A 109 7.83 -3.62 -6.95
N ASP A 110 8.86 -3.54 -7.77
CA ASP A 110 9.41 -2.29 -8.33
C ASP A 110 9.37 -2.35 -9.86
N ILE A 111 8.87 -1.29 -10.51
CA ILE A 111 8.72 -1.19 -11.98
C ILE A 111 10.01 -1.52 -12.77
N ARG A 112 11.19 -1.31 -12.17
CA ARG A 112 12.49 -1.61 -12.78
C ARG A 112 12.88 -3.08 -12.66
N THR A 113 12.25 -3.83 -11.76
CA THR A 113 12.54 -5.23 -11.45
C THR A 113 11.29 -6.10 -11.67
N PRO A 114 10.96 -6.46 -12.94
CA PRO A 114 9.76 -7.23 -13.24
C PRO A 114 9.64 -8.58 -12.52
N SER A 115 10.77 -9.21 -12.20
CA SER A 115 10.79 -10.46 -11.41
C SER A 115 10.28 -10.31 -9.98
N SER A 116 10.14 -9.08 -9.48
CA SER A 116 9.61 -8.77 -8.15
C SER A 116 8.10 -8.59 -8.12
N TYR A 117 7.43 -8.60 -9.29
CA TYR A 117 6.03 -8.24 -9.35
C TYR A 117 5.09 -9.24 -8.66
N VAL A 118 4.08 -8.70 -7.99
CA VAL A 118 2.92 -9.41 -7.47
C VAL A 118 1.67 -8.78 -8.08
N LEU A 119 1.15 -9.34 -9.18
CA LEU A 119 -0.04 -8.80 -9.85
C LEU A 119 -1.02 -9.85 -10.38
N SER A 120 -0.53 -10.99 -10.86
CA SER A 120 -1.37 -12.08 -11.32
C SER A 120 -1.86 -12.90 -10.14
N LYS A 121 -2.97 -13.61 -10.31
CA LYS A 121 -3.49 -14.51 -9.27
C LYS A 121 -2.42 -15.51 -8.80
N ALA A 122 -1.68 -16.14 -9.71
CA ALA A 122 -0.59 -17.05 -9.34
C ALA A 122 0.50 -16.37 -8.49
N GLN A 123 0.88 -15.13 -8.81
CA GLN A 123 1.88 -14.39 -8.03
C GLN A 123 1.35 -13.99 -6.67
N TYR A 124 0.10 -13.56 -6.59
CA TYR A 124 -0.56 -13.26 -5.32
C TYR A 124 -0.70 -14.52 -4.45
N ASP A 125 -1.11 -15.66 -5.03
CA ASP A 125 -1.20 -16.94 -4.34
C ASP A 125 0.17 -17.40 -3.81
N ALA A 126 1.24 -17.23 -4.60
CA ALA A 126 2.59 -17.54 -4.18
C ALA A 126 3.13 -16.61 -3.09
N SER A 127 2.65 -15.35 -3.05
CA SER A 127 3.15 -14.33 -2.12
C SER A 127 2.37 -14.26 -0.80
N TYR A 128 1.06 -14.49 -0.85
CA TYR A 128 0.14 -14.37 0.30
C TYR A 128 -0.49 -15.71 0.71
N GLY A 129 -0.51 -16.72 -0.15
CA GLY A 129 -1.27 -17.96 0.03
C GLY A 129 -2.55 -17.97 -0.82
N GLY A 130 -2.99 -19.16 -1.27
CA GLY A 130 -4.11 -19.34 -2.21
C GLY A 130 -5.52 -19.17 -1.63
N GLY A 131 -5.67 -18.54 -0.47
CA GLY A 131 -6.95 -18.39 0.22
C GLY A 131 -6.81 -17.49 1.43
N LEU A 132 -6.67 -18.10 2.62
CA LEU A 132 -6.28 -17.38 3.82
C LEU A 132 -4.79 -17.00 3.74
N PRO A 133 -4.37 -15.89 4.37
CA PRO A 133 -2.97 -15.53 4.47
C PRO A 133 -2.11 -16.65 5.07
N ASP A 134 -1.07 -17.07 4.36
CA ASP A 134 -0.09 -18.03 4.86
C ASP A 134 1.06 -17.30 5.57
N MET A 135 1.02 -17.27 6.89
CA MET A 135 2.03 -16.66 7.76
C MET A 135 3.41 -17.35 7.70
N LYS A 136 3.61 -18.40 6.91
CA LYS A 136 4.94 -18.95 6.60
C LYS A 136 5.61 -18.21 5.45
N LEU A 137 4.84 -17.57 4.58
CA LEU A 137 5.35 -16.81 3.44
C LEU A 137 5.97 -15.49 3.91
N SER A 138 6.97 -15.03 3.15
CA SER A 138 7.75 -13.83 3.50
C SER A 138 6.85 -12.61 3.69
N LEU A 139 5.93 -12.36 2.75
CA LEU A 139 5.18 -11.12 2.71
C LEU A 139 4.13 -10.96 3.82
N PRO A 140 3.26 -11.95 4.10
CA PRO A 140 2.40 -11.93 5.28
C PRO A 140 3.17 -11.72 6.59
N ARG A 141 4.35 -12.34 6.74
CA ARG A 141 5.23 -12.13 7.91
C ARG A 141 5.73 -10.69 8.01
N LYS A 142 6.08 -10.03 6.89
CA LYS A 142 6.49 -8.61 6.91
C LYS A 142 5.35 -7.71 7.33
N LEU A 143 4.21 -7.89 6.70
CA LEU A 143 3.01 -7.11 6.99
C LEU A 143 2.64 -7.23 8.45
N ARG A 144 2.60 -8.47 8.98
CA ARG A 144 2.37 -8.73 10.39
C ARG A 144 3.35 -7.97 11.29
N HIS A 145 4.65 -8.06 11.01
CA HIS A 145 5.66 -7.34 11.80
C HIS A 145 5.41 -5.82 11.82
N ILE A 146 5.08 -5.24 10.66
CA ILE A 146 4.80 -3.80 10.53
C ILE A 146 3.54 -3.41 11.31
N PHE A 147 2.48 -4.20 11.21
CA PHE A 147 1.22 -3.95 11.91
C PHE A 147 1.35 -4.10 13.43
N GLU A 148 2.14 -5.06 13.91
CA GLU A 148 2.34 -5.29 15.36
C GLU A 148 3.23 -4.23 16.03
N HIS A 149 4.20 -3.65 15.30
CA HIS A 149 5.25 -2.82 15.90
C HIS A 149 5.18 -1.34 15.51
N GLY A 150 4.16 -0.92 14.75
CA GLY A 150 4.04 0.46 14.28
C GLY A 150 2.60 0.96 14.21
N SER A 151 2.41 2.25 14.49
CA SER A 151 1.20 2.97 14.13
C SER A 151 1.30 3.39 12.67
N LEU A 152 0.32 2.99 11.85
CA LEU A 152 0.32 3.27 10.42
C LEU A 152 -0.65 4.40 10.10
N LEU A 153 -0.30 5.19 9.09
CA LEU A 153 -1.19 6.12 8.42
C LEU A 153 -1.44 5.62 6.99
N PHE A 154 -2.65 5.14 6.72
CA PHE A 154 -3.09 4.69 5.41
C PHE A 154 -3.54 5.88 4.55
N LEU A 155 -2.93 6.03 3.37
CA LEU A 155 -3.19 7.11 2.42
C LEU A 155 -3.37 6.53 1.01
N GLY A 156 -4.37 7.02 0.27
CA GLY A 156 -4.57 6.61 -1.12
C GLY A 156 -4.97 5.15 -1.30
N CYS A 157 -5.41 4.47 -0.25
CA CYS A 157 -5.95 3.11 -0.33
C CYS A 157 -7.37 3.07 0.23
N SER A 158 -8.25 2.33 -0.43
CA SER A 158 -9.65 2.21 0.00
C SER A 158 -9.81 1.39 1.27
N LEU A 159 -8.81 0.54 1.60
CA LEU A 159 -8.88 -0.51 2.62
C LEU A 159 -10.05 -1.47 2.40
N ILE A 160 -10.25 -1.90 1.15
CA ILE A 160 -11.31 -2.83 0.76
C ILE A 160 -10.69 -3.97 -0.06
N GLY A 161 -10.91 -5.21 0.38
CA GLY A 161 -10.76 -6.40 -0.46
C GLY A 161 -9.34 -6.83 -0.85
N ASP A 162 -8.30 -6.07 -0.49
CA ASP A 162 -6.91 -6.40 -0.81
C ASP A 162 -6.33 -7.49 0.14
N ARG A 163 -5.42 -8.33 -0.37
CA ARG A 163 -4.76 -9.38 0.43
C ARG A 163 -3.93 -8.84 1.60
N THR A 164 -3.37 -7.64 1.47
CA THR A 164 -2.68 -6.93 2.56
C THR A 164 -3.60 -6.73 3.76
N LEU A 165 -4.86 -6.35 3.52
CA LEU A 165 -5.86 -6.14 4.55
C LEU A 165 -6.29 -7.46 5.18
N ARG A 166 -6.43 -8.53 4.39
CA ARG A 166 -6.73 -9.87 4.94
C ARG A 166 -5.65 -10.37 5.90
N VAL A 167 -4.38 -10.06 5.64
CA VAL A 167 -3.27 -10.33 6.58
C VAL A 167 -3.52 -9.58 7.89
N PHE A 168 -3.94 -8.32 7.81
CA PHE A 168 -4.23 -7.50 8.99
C PHE A 168 -5.46 -8.00 9.76
N GLU A 169 -6.56 -8.33 9.08
CA GLU A 169 -7.76 -8.94 9.69
C GLU A 169 -7.39 -10.24 10.43
N SER A 170 -6.55 -11.08 9.82
CA SER A 170 -6.09 -12.33 10.43
C SER A 170 -5.25 -12.06 11.69
N LEU A 171 -4.39 -11.03 11.66
CA LEU A 171 -3.62 -10.59 12.82
C LEU A 171 -4.54 -10.11 13.95
N VAL A 172 -5.51 -9.25 13.67
CA VAL A 172 -6.43 -8.72 14.70
C VAL A 172 -7.25 -9.85 15.31
N ALA A 173 -7.70 -10.81 14.50
CA ALA A 173 -8.45 -11.97 14.98
C ALA A 173 -7.61 -12.87 15.90
N GLU A 174 -6.30 -13.01 15.64
CA GLU A 174 -5.38 -13.83 16.44
C GLU A 174 -4.91 -13.12 17.71
N ALA A 175 -4.42 -11.88 17.58
CA ALA A 175 -3.84 -11.11 18.67
C ALA A 175 -4.91 -10.50 19.59
N GLY A 176 -6.10 -10.23 19.06
CA GLY A 176 -7.16 -9.48 19.73
C GLY A 176 -6.90 -7.97 19.69
N LEU A 177 -7.98 -7.20 19.51
CA LEU A 177 -7.95 -5.75 19.32
C LEU A 177 -7.07 -4.98 20.34
N PRO A 178 -7.08 -5.28 21.66
CA PRO A 178 -6.27 -4.55 22.64
C PRO A 178 -4.75 -4.70 22.47
N ASN A 179 -4.31 -5.73 21.75
CA ASN A 179 -2.90 -6.03 21.50
C ASN A 179 -2.40 -5.51 20.14
N VAL A 180 -3.28 -4.85 19.38
CA VAL A 180 -2.93 -4.26 18.09
C VAL A 180 -2.75 -2.76 18.28
N PRO A 181 -1.65 -2.16 17.77
CA PRO A 181 -1.48 -0.72 17.79
C PRO A 181 -2.68 0.02 17.19
N ARG A 182 -2.84 1.28 17.58
CA ARG A 182 -3.80 2.17 16.94
C ARG A 182 -3.23 2.65 15.62
N HIS A 183 -4.02 2.57 14.55
CA HIS A 183 -3.67 3.04 13.22
C HIS A 183 -4.67 4.10 12.74
N PHE A 184 -4.32 4.80 11.66
CA PHE A 184 -5.11 5.91 11.12
C PHE A 184 -5.24 5.78 9.62
N ALA A 185 -6.33 6.28 9.05
CA ALA A 185 -6.52 6.33 7.60
C ALA A 185 -7.12 7.67 7.19
N VAL A 186 -6.65 8.27 6.08
CA VAL A 186 -7.32 9.42 5.46
C VAL A 186 -8.10 8.91 4.26
N LEU A 187 -9.43 8.95 4.36
CA LEU A 187 -10.33 8.27 3.44
C LEU A 187 -11.43 9.20 2.93
N GLU A 188 -11.90 8.92 1.72
CA GLU A 188 -13.08 9.54 1.16
C GLU A 188 -14.33 9.03 1.88
N ALA A 189 -15.17 9.95 2.34
CA ALA A 189 -16.43 9.62 3.02
C ALA A 189 -17.35 8.82 2.08
N PRO A 190 -17.97 7.73 2.56
CA PRO A 190 -19.06 7.09 1.84
C PRO A 190 -20.19 8.09 1.56
N PRO A 191 -20.94 7.92 0.46
CA PRO A 191 -21.96 8.89 0.04
C PRO A 191 -23.16 8.94 0.99
N THR A 192 -23.35 7.92 1.82
CA THR A 192 -24.47 7.85 2.77
C THR A 192 -24.01 7.69 4.22
N GLU A 193 -24.79 8.23 5.14
CA GLU A 193 -24.54 8.10 6.59
C GLU A 193 -24.53 6.64 7.04
N ALA A 194 -25.42 5.81 6.49
CA ALA A 194 -25.50 4.39 6.82
C ALA A 194 -24.21 3.65 6.44
N GLU A 195 -23.66 3.93 5.26
CA GLU A 195 -22.38 3.37 4.83
C GLU A 195 -21.22 3.93 5.65
N LEU A 196 -21.23 5.23 5.99
CA LEU A 196 -20.23 5.84 6.87
C LEU A 196 -20.19 5.16 8.24
N VAL A 197 -21.35 4.91 8.86
CA VAL A 197 -21.45 4.19 10.14
C VAL A 197 -20.93 2.76 10.02
N ALA A 198 -21.35 2.02 8.98
CA ALA A 198 -20.87 0.67 8.75
C ALA A 198 -19.36 0.63 8.52
N ARG A 199 -18.82 1.63 7.80
CA ARG A 199 -17.41 1.76 7.51
C ARG A 199 -16.58 2.09 8.75
N ASN A 200 -17.07 3.01 9.59
CA ASN A 200 -16.45 3.30 10.89
C ASN A 200 -16.43 2.06 11.79
N ALA A 201 -17.52 1.30 11.86
CA ALA A 201 -17.58 0.08 12.65
C ALA A 201 -16.56 -0.98 12.16
N TYR A 202 -16.44 -1.16 10.84
CA TYR A 202 -15.46 -2.06 10.25
C TYR A 202 -14.02 -1.62 10.56
N LEU A 203 -13.67 -0.34 10.33
CA LEU A 203 -12.31 0.16 10.58
C LEU A 203 -11.95 0.12 12.07
N ALA A 204 -12.88 0.45 12.96
CA ALA A 204 -12.70 0.35 14.39
C ALA A 204 -12.46 -1.10 14.84
N SER A 205 -13.09 -2.07 14.18
CA SER A 205 -12.84 -3.50 14.44
C SER A 205 -11.41 -3.95 14.09
N LEU A 206 -10.67 -3.11 13.37
CA LEU A 206 -9.27 -3.31 12.98
C LEU A 206 -8.30 -2.32 13.67
N SER A 207 -8.75 -1.58 14.70
CA SER A 207 -7.94 -0.56 15.39
C SER A 207 -7.52 0.59 14.45
N ILE A 208 -8.34 0.90 13.43
CA ILE A 208 -8.11 1.99 12.48
C ILE A 208 -9.12 3.10 12.73
N ASP A 209 -8.63 4.33 12.98
CA ASP A 209 -9.46 5.51 12.94
C ASP A 209 -9.38 6.22 11.59
N ALA A 210 -10.55 6.48 11.01
CA ALA A 210 -10.66 7.22 9.77
C ALA A 210 -10.76 8.73 10.01
N ILE A 211 -10.02 9.48 9.21
CA ILE A 211 -10.15 10.91 8.98
C ILE A 211 -10.83 11.04 7.62
N TRP A 212 -12.10 11.44 7.65
CA TRP A 212 -12.94 11.52 6.46
C TRP A 212 -12.80 12.86 5.76
N TYR A 213 -12.67 12.85 4.43
CA TYR A 213 -12.89 14.01 3.58
C TYR A 213 -14.11 13.81 2.67
N PRO A 214 -14.76 14.88 2.17
CA PRO A 214 -15.98 14.76 1.38
C PRO A 214 -15.81 13.90 0.12
N ASN A 215 -16.88 13.20 -0.26
CA ASN A 215 -16.92 12.37 -1.46
C ASN A 215 -16.57 13.19 -2.72
N GLY A 216 -15.65 12.68 -3.54
CA GLY A 216 -15.11 13.31 -4.75
C GLY A 216 -14.08 14.42 -4.51
N SER A 217 -13.80 14.80 -3.26
CA SER A 217 -12.98 15.96 -2.92
C SER A 217 -11.54 15.58 -2.53
N HIS A 218 -10.79 14.95 -3.44
CA HIS A 218 -9.41 14.51 -3.17
C HIS A 218 -8.42 15.66 -2.92
N GLU A 219 -8.79 16.90 -3.27
CA GLU A 219 -8.02 18.11 -2.95
C GLU A 219 -7.83 18.34 -1.45
N TYR A 220 -8.64 17.71 -0.59
CA TYR A 220 -8.49 17.77 0.85
C TYR A 220 -7.31 16.95 1.36
N LEU A 221 -6.86 15.91 0.64
CA LEU A 221 -5.73 15.09 1.06
C LEU A 221 -4.46 15.93 1.29
N PRO A 222 -3.97 16.73 0.32
CA PRO A 222 -2.82 17.58 0.57
C PRO A 222 -3.07 18.62 1.66
N LEU A 223 -4.29 19.12 1.86
CA LEU A 223 -4.60 20.06 2.94
C LEU A 223 -4.44 19.40 4.32
N ILE A 224 -4.99 18.19 4.49
CA ILE A 224 -4.85 17.40 5.71
C ILE A 224 -3.38 17.08 5.98
N LEU A 225 -2.63 16.66 4.96
CA LEU A 225 -1.19 16.39 5.13
C LEU A 225 -0.40 17.66 5.49
N SER A 226 -0.80 18.83 4.99
CA SER A 226 -0.14 20.11 5.32
C SER A 226 -0.33 20.43 6.80
N GLU A 227 -1.56 20.32 7.29
CA GLU A 227 -1.89 20.53 8.69
C GLU A 227 -1.10 19.57 9.60
N LEU A 228 -1.04 18.28 9.24
CA LEU A 228 -0.26 17.30 10.01
C LEU A 228 1.23 17.66 10.08
N LEU A 229 1.81 18.14 8.99
CA LEU A 229 3.21 18.57 8.95
C LEU A 229 3.45 19.83 9.79
N GLU A 230 2.52 20.79 9.76
CA GLU A 230 2.58 22.01 10.58
C GLU A 230 2.55 21.65 12.07
N GLN A 231 1.60 20.81 12.50
CA GLN A 231 1.51 20.35 13.89
C GLN A 231 2.76 19.60 14.37
N LEU A 232 3.37 18.79 13.50
CA LEU A 232 4.63 18.11 13.82
C LEU A 232 5.80 19.08 14.00
N SER A 233 5.84 20.16 13.22
CA SER A 233 6.92 21.16 13.34
C SER A 233 6.81 22.00 14.61
N LEU A 234 5.60 22.18 15.13
CA LEU A 234 5.33 22.88 16.41
C LEU A 234 5.60 22.00 17.64
N SER A 235 5.71 20.68 17.44
CA SER A 235 5.88 19.70 18.52
C SER A 235 7.35 19.32 18.79
N VAL A 236 8.30 19.94 18.07
CA VAL A 236 9.76 19.73 18.18
C VAL A 236 10.41 20.98 18.73
#